data_AF-A0A183E137-F1
#
_entry.id   AF-A0A183E137-F1
#
_cell.length_a   1.000
_cell.length_b   1.000
_cell.length_c   1.000
_cell.angle_alpha   90.00
_cell.angle_beta   90.00
_cell.angle_gamma   90.00
#
_symmetry.space_group_name_H-M   'P 1'
#
loop_
_entity.id
_entity.type
_entity.pdbx_description
1 polymer ?
#
loop_
_entity_poly.entity_id
_entity_poly.type
_entity_poly.pdbx_seq_one_letter_code
_entity_poly.pdbx_strand_id
1 'polypeptide(L)'
;MAVSVDKFRNEKWRGLGCELLKDLALSGFQKLEVIDMDTIELSNLNRQFLFRENDVGKSKAEVAAAFINKRISECNVSLVDFDADGNPSGIIPLIDGGTEGFKGNSRVILPTMTACIECTIDLYPPQVNFPMCTIANTPRLPEHCIEYVKVLQWPADKPFNGAALDTDNPEHVEWVLQAALERASKYRISGVDLRLTRGVLKRIIPAVASTNAIIAGIYTVSDVFLAVLICVVDRYSVAKDKIVLRLRVEGLIPLLGT
;
A
#
# COMPACT_ATOMS: atom_id res chain seq x y z
N MET A 1 16.22 -19.02 -9.79
CA MET A 1 15.69 -18.16 -8.71
C MET A 1 14.39 -17.54 -9.18
N ALA A 2 13.27 -17.82 -8.52
CA ALA A 2 12.01 -17.14 -8.76
C ALA A 2 11.84 -16.00 -7.75
N VAL A 3 11.39 -14.82 -8.18
CA VAL A 3 11.11 -13.69 -7.29
C VAL A 3 9.62 -13.38 -7.34
N SER A 4 8.89 -13.60 -6.26
CA SER A 4 7.48 -13.21 -6.16
C SER A 4 7.35 -11.78 -5.68
N VAL A 5 6.43 -10.98 -6.22
CA VAL A 5 6.09 -9.65 -5.70
C VAL A 5 4.66 -9.69 -5.15
N ASP A 6 4.51 -9.59 -3.83
CA ASP A 6 3.28 -9.86 -3.08
C ASP A 6 2.63 -8.60 -2.47
N LYS A 7 1.29 -8.62 -2.42
CA LYS A 7 0.40 -7.74 -1.66
C LYS A 7 -0.30 -8.54 -0.55
N PHE A 8 0.00 -8.28 0.73
CA PHE A 8 -0.75 -8.93 1.79
C PHE A 8 -2.08 -8.21 2.09
N ARG A 9 -3.11 -9.00 2.44
CA ARG A 9 -4.51 -8.62 2.73
C ARG A 9 -4.73 -7.14 3.07
N ASN A 10 -5.63 -6.48 2.34
CA ASN A 10 -6.13 -5.11 2.53
C ASN A 10 -5.14 -3.94 2.30
N GLU A 11 -3.92 -4.17 1.81
CA GLU A 11 -2.93 -3.09 1.57
C GLU A 11 -2.91 -2.65 0.09
N LYS A 12 -3.07 -1.37 -0.27
CA LYS A 12 -3.19 -0.92 -1.70
C LYS A 12 -1.81 -0.82 -2.39
N TRP A 13 -1.62 -1.42 -3.58
CA TRP A 13 -0.42 -1.19 -4.40
C TRP A 13 -0.36 0.27 -4.86
N ARG A 14 0.58 1.04 -4.33
CA ARG A 14 0.74 2.49 -4.61
C ARG A 14 1.83 2.82 -5.64
N GLY A 15 2.23 1.87 -6.48
CA GLY A 15 3.17 2.09 -7.60
C GLY A 15 4.53 1.39 -7.45
N LEU A 16 4.88 0.99 -6.23
CA LEU A 16 6.16 0.36 -5.93
C LEU A 16 6.36 -0.98 -6.65
N GLY A 17 5.31 -1.78 -6.80
CA GLY A 17 5.41 -3.08 -7.49
C GLY A 17 5.62 -2.98 -8.98
N CYS A 18 5.18 -1.89 -9.62
CA CYS A 18 5.50 -1.63 -11.03
C CYS A 18 6.99 -1.31 -11.22
N GLU A 19 7.58 -0.49 -10.34
CA GLU A 19 9.00 -0.16 -10.39
C GLU A 19 9.87 -1.38 -10.11
N LEU A 20 9.55 -2.12 -9.04
CA LEU A 20 10.29 -3.31 -8.64
C LEU A 20 10.28 -4.38 -9.74
N LEU A 21 9.13 -4.65 -10.35
CA LEU A 21 9.03 -5.64 -11.41
C LEU A 21 9.89 -5.26 -12.62
N LYS A 22 9.93 -3.97 -12.99
CA LYS A 22 10.79 -3.43 -14.03
C LYS A 22 12.27 -3.54 -13.66
N ASP A 23 12.64 -3.14 -12.44
CA ASP A 23 14.03 -3.17 -11.98
C ASP A 23 14.58 -4.60 -11.90
N LEU A 24 13.81 -5.57 -11.39
CA LEU A 24 14.20 -6.98 -11.33
C LEU A 24 14.38 -7.58 -12.73
N ALA A 25 13.43 -7.34 -13.63
CA ALA A 25 13.51 -7.84 -14.99
C ALA A 25 14.74 -7.26 -15.72
N LEU A 26 15.05 -5.97 -15.53
CA LEU A 26 16.24 -5.32 -16.09
C LEU A 26 17.55 -5.75 -15.40
N SER A 27 17.48 -6.27 -14.17
CA SER A 27 18.63 -6.81 -13.44
C SER A 27 18.97 -8.26 -13.84
N GLY A 28 18.26 -8.83 -14.81
CA GLY A 28 18.53 -10.15 -15.36
C GLY A 28 17.78 -11.31 -14.69
N PHE A 29 16.82 -11.02 -13.80
CA PHE A 29 15.94 -12.05 -13.27
C PHE A 29 14.95 -12.52 -14.35
N GLN A 30 15.09 -13.79 -14.74
CA GLN A 30 14.30 -14.37 -15.83
C GLN A 30 12.99 -15.02 -15.37
N LYS A 31 12.86 -15.40 -14.10
CA LYS A 31 11.65 -16.02 -13.55
C LYS A 31 11.11 -15.14 -12.42
N LEU A 32 10.01 -14.45 -12.67
CA LEU A 32 9.34 -13.59 -11.70
C LEU A 32 7.93 -14.10 -11.49
N GLU A 33 7.41 -13.98 -10.28
CA GLU A 33 6.01 -14.26 -9.98
C GLU A 33 5.38 -12.97 -9.40
N VAL A 34 4.11 -12.68 -9.65
CA VAL A 34 3.44 -11.46 -9.16
C VAL A 34 2.10 -11.81 -8.57
N ILE A 35 1.77 -11.17 -7.44
CA ILE A 35 0.48 -11.26 -6.75
C ILE A 35 -0.02 -9.83 -6.48
N ASP A 36 -1.17 -9.49 -7.08
CA ASP A 36 -1.95 -8.30 -6.73
C ASP A 36 -3.43 -8.62 -6.96
N MET A 37 -4.25 -8.42 -5.93
CA MET A 37 -5.69 -8.70 -5.95
C MET A 37 -6.54 -7.49 -6.38
N ASP A 38 -5.92 -6.33 -6.62
CA ASP A 38 -6.62 -5.12 -7.05
C ASP A 38 -6.87 -5.09 -8.56
N THR A 39 -7.90 -4.34 -8.94
CA THR A 39 -8.14 -3.89 -10.31
C THR A 39 -7.53 -2.51 -10.57
N ILE A 40 -7.27 -2.20 -11.83
CA ILE A 40 -6.70 -0.92 -12.26
C ILE A 40 -7.75 0.18 -12.19
N GLU A 41 -7.43 1.28 -11.50
CA GLU A 41 -8.25 2.50 -11.43
C GLU A 41 -7.58 3.66 -12.20
N LEU A 42 -8.37 4.61 -12.69
CA LEU A 42 -7.85 5.84 -13.32
C LEU A 42 -6.86 6.59 -12.40
N SER A 43 -7.12 6.56 -11.08
CA SER A 43 -6.29 7.16 -10.05
C SER A 43 -4.87 6.58 -9.98
N ASN A 44 -4.61 5.43 -10.61
CA ASN A 44 -3.33 4.72 -10.55
C ASN A 44 -2.35 5.20 -11.65
N LEU A 45 -2.87 5.69 -12.77
CA LEU A 45 -2.09 5.99 -13.99
C LEU A 45 -1.03 7.08 -13.80
N ASN A 46 -1.19 7.95 -12.81
CA ASN A 46 -0.22 9.01 -12.51
C ASN A 46 1.11 8.49 -11.92
N ARG A 47 1.15 7.23 -11.45
CA ARG A 47 2.33 6.66 -10.77
C ARG A 47 2.59 5.17 -11.06
N GLN A 48 1.70 4.50 -11.79
CA GLN A 48 1.81 3.09 -12.18
C GLN A 48 1.97 3.00 -13.69
N PHE A 49 3.21 3.19 -14.16
CA PHE A 49 3.55 3.33 -15.58
C PHE A 49 3.38 2.05 -16.41
N LEU A 50 3.12 0.89 -15.77
CA LEU A 50 2.79 -0.36 -16.48
C LEU A 50 1.36 -0.36 -17.03
N PHE A 51 0.49 0.55 -16.58
CA PHE A 51 -0.93 0.58 -16.93
C PHE A 51 -1.26 1.71 -17.90
N ARG A 52 -2.30 1.52 -18.72
CA ARG A 52 -2.86 2.53 -19.64
C ARG A 52 -4.34 2.75 -19.35
N GLU A 53 -4.92 3.80 -19.92
CA GLU A 53 -6.36 4.10 -19.78
C GLU A 53 -7.24 2.92 -20.22
N ASN A 54 -6.83 2.19 -21.27
CA ASN A 54 -7.54 1.01 -21.78
C ASN A 54 -7.45 -0.22 -20.86
N ASP A 55 -6.69 -0.14 -19.76
CA ASP A 55 -6.53 -1.23 -18.80
C ASP A 55 -7.38 -1.03 -17.53
N VAL A 56 -8.05 0.12 -17.40
CA VAL A 56 -8.94 0.41 -16.27
C VAL A 56 -10.01 -0.68 -16.16
N GLY A 57 -10.16 -1.23 -14.95
CA GLY A 57 -11.06 -2.34 -14.63
C GLY A 57 -10.46 -3.74 -14.74
N LYS A 58 -9.29 -3.91 -15.37
CA LYS A 58 -8.59 -5.21 -15.44
C LYS A 58 -7.75 -5.49 -14.18
N SER A 59 -7.34 -6.74 -14.01
CA SER A 59 -6.42 -7.17 -12.95
C SER A 59 -5.05 -6.50 -13.09
N LYS A 60 -4.54 -5.93 -12.00
CA LYS A 60 -3.19 -5.31 -11.99
C LYS A 60 -2.09 -6.34 -12.25
N ALA A 61 -2.17 -7.50 -11.59
CA ALA A 61 -1.14 -8.53 -11.69
C ALA A 61 -1.02 -9.06 -13.13
N GLU A 62 -2.15 -9.34 -13.77
CA GLU A 62 -2.20 -9.86 -15.14
C GLU A 62 -1.65 -8.84 -16.15
N VAL A 63 -2.08 -7.58 -16.06
CA VAL A 63 -1.63 -6.53 -16.98
C VAL A 63 -0.15 -6.22 -16.76
N ALA A 64 0.32 -6.19 -15.51
CA ALA A 64 1.73 -5.95 -15.20
C ALA A 64 2.64 -7.06 -15.74
N ALA A 65 2.26 -8.33 -15.53
CA ALA A 65 2.98 -9.48 -16.05
C ALA A 65 3.02 -9.47 -17.59
N ALA A 66 1.88 -9.25 -18.23
CA ALA A 66 1.79 -9.18 -19.69
C ALA A 66 2.63 -8.04 -20.27
N PHE A 67 2.65 -6.87 -19.62
CA PHE A 67 3.44 -5.73 -20.05
C PHE A 67 4.94 -6.04 -20.03
N ILE A 68 5.44 -6.63 -18.93
CA ILE A 68 6.86 -6.93 -18.78
C ILE A 68 7.29 -8.06 -19.71
N ASN A 69 6.52 -9.14 -19.82
CA ASN A 69 6.81 -10.25 -20.75
C ASN A 69 6.87 -9.78 -22.20
N LYS A 70 6.05 -8.78 -22.57
CA LYS A 70 6.09 -8.18 -23.90
C LYS A 70 7.31 -7.27 -24.11
N ARG A 71 7.81 -6.62 -23.05
CA ARG A 71 8.86 -5.61 -23.12
C ARG A 71 10.26 -6.19 -22.94
N ILE A 72 10.41 -7.27 -22.18
CA ILE A 72 11.69 -7.90 -21.81
C ILE A 72 11.58 -9.39 -22.16
N SER A 73 12.11 -9.77 -23.34
CA SER A 73 11.96 -11.10 -23.92
C SER A 73 12.63 -12.22 -23.11
N GLU A 74 13.70 -11.92 -22.37
CA GLU A 74 14.36 -12.90 -21.50
C GLU A 74 13.63 -13.12 -20.16
N CYS A 75 12.60 -12.33 -19.86
CA CYS A 75 11.86 -12.41 -18.60
C CYS A 75 10.52 -13.13 -18.78
N ASN A 76 10.23 -14.04 -17.85
CA ASN A 76 8.97 -14.72 -17.71
C ASN A 76 8.36 -14.40 -16.34
N VAL A 77 7.40 -13.48 -16.35
CA VAL A 77 6.57 -13.11 -15.22
C VAL A 77 5.29 -13.95 -15.26
N SER A 78 5.04 -14.74 -14.20
CA SER A 78 3.81 -15.51 -14.02
C SER A 78 3.07 -15.08 -12.75
N LEU A 79 1.86 -15.60 -12.54
CA LEU A 79 1.16 -15.46 -11.26
C LEU A 79 1.64 -16.56 -10.30
N VAL A 80 1.55 -16.32 -8.99
CA VAL A 80 1.89 -17.34 -7.98
C VAL A 80 0.74 -18.32 -7.80
N ASP A 81 1.06 -19.62 -7.80
CA ASP A 81 0.15 -20.67 -7.35
C ASP A 81 0.24 -20.83 -5.83
N PHE A 82 -0.91 -20.77 -5.16
CA PHE A 82 -1.03 -21.04 -3.72
C PHE A 82 -1.46 -22.51 -3.49
N ASP A 83 -0.97 -23.13 -2.42
CA ASP A 83 -1.52 -24.42 -1.97
C ASP A 83 -2.93 -24.27 -1.35
N ALA A 84 -3.57 -25.38 -1.01
CA ALA A 84 -4.93 -25.39 -0.47
C ALA A 84 -5.08 -24.63 0.86
N ASP A 85 -3.99 -24.38 1.57
CA ASP A 85 -3.93 -23.66 2.84
C ASP A 85 -3.46 -22.20 2.67
N GLY A 86 -3.18 -21.77 1.44
CA GLY A 86 -2.74 -20.41 1.12
C GLY A 86 -1.25 -20.14 1.42
N ASN A 87 -0.44 -21.17 1.63
CA ASN A 87 0.97 -21.05 1.96
C ASN A 87 1.87 -21.30 0.74
N PRO A 88 2.93 -20.50 0.56
CA PRO A 88 3.98 -20.83 -0.39
C PRO A 88 4.96 -21.84 0.25
N SER A 89 5.40 -22.85 -0.51
CA SER A 89 6.27 -23.92 0.01
C SER A 89 7.73 -23.48 0.18
N GLY A 90 8.30 -23.66 1.38
CA GLY A 90 9.73 -23.48 1.69
C GLY A 90 10.07 -22.29 2.60
N ILE A 91 11.34 -22.18 2.98
CA ILE A 91 11.87 -20.97 3.64
C ILE A 91 12.06 -19.92 2.57
N ILE A 92 11.29 -18.86 2.68
CA ILE A 92 11.20 -17.83 1.66
C ILE A 92 11.79 -16.54 2.25
N PRO A 93 12.95 -16.13 1.77
CA PRO A 93 13.49 -14.80 2.04
C PRO A 93 12.50 -13.73 1.62
N LEU A 94 12.29 -12.77 2.52
CA LEU A 94 11.32 -11.71 2.42
C LEU A 94 12.02 -10.35 2.38
N ILE A 95 11.71 -9.49 1.41
CA ILE A 95 12.08 -8.07 1.53
C ILE A 95 10.79 -7.29 1.68
N ASP A 96 10.78 -6.42 2.68
CA ASP A 96 9.62 -5.63 3.10
C ASP A 96 9.99 -4.15 3.15
N GLY A 97 8.98 -3.30 2.98
CA GLY A 97 9.09 -1.88 3.27
C GLY A 97 8.04 -1.04 2.56
N GLY A 98 8.06 0.25 2.85
CA GLY A 98 7.03 1.19 2.46
C GLY A 98 7.55 2.57 2.12
N THR A 99 6.64 3.40 1.63
CA THR A 99 6.87 4.81 1.28
C THR A 99 5.74 5.68 1.82
N GLU A 100 6.09 6.86 2.32
CA GLU A 100 5.16 7.88 2.78
C GLU A 100 5.72 9.28 2.49
N GLY A 101 5.15 9.97 1.51
CA GLY A 101 5.64 11.28 1.07
C GLY A 101 7.11 11.21 0.63
N PHE A 102 8.00 11.77 1.46
CA PHE A 102 9.45 11.79 1.25
C PHE A 102 10.23 10.81 2.15
N LYS A 103 9.53 9.98 2.91
CA LYS A 103 10.11 8.94 3.77
C LYS A 103 9.89 7.57 3.13
N GLY A 104 10.78 6.65 3.44
CA GLY A 104 10.61 5.24 3.10
C GLY A 104 11.59 4.36 3.88
N ASN A 105 11.30 3.08 3.92
CA ASN A 105 12.13 2.07 4.57
C ASN A 105 12.20 0.83 3.71
N SER A 106 13.28 0.08 3.87
CA SER A 106 13.49 -1.24 3.28
C SER A 106 14.13 -2.14 4.31
N ARG A 107 13.75 -3.42 4.34
CA ARG A 107 14.30 -4.43 5.23
C ARG A 107 14.31 -5.79 4.56
N VAL A 108 15.32 -6.59 4.88
CA VAL A 108 15.40 -8.00 4.49
C VAL A 108 15.10 -8.86 5.71
N ILE A 109 14.17 -9.77 5.56
CA ILE A 109 13.69 -10.72 6.56
C ILE A 109 14.00 -12.13 6.04
N LEU A 110 14.90 -12.81 6.72
CA LEU A 110 15.13 -14.24 6.58
C LEU A 110 14.35 -14.94 7.69
N PRO A 111 13.27 -15.68 7.37
CA PRO A 111 12.53 -16.44 8.37
C PRO A 111 13.49 -17.30 9.19
N THR A 112 13.26 -17.36 10.50
CA THR A 112 14.07 -18.08 11.51
C THR A 112 15.50 -17.57 11.74
N MET A 113 15.99 -16.57 10.99
CA MET A 113 17.35 -16.06 11.12
C MET A 113 17.43 -14.58 11.50
N THR A 114 16.57 -13.73 10.96
CA THR A 114 16.53 -12.28 11.27
C THR A 114 15.22 -11.92 11.98
N ALA A 115 15.15 -10.70 12.52
CA ALA A 115 13.91 -10.16 13.09
C ALA A 115 12.79 -10.21 12.05
N CYS A 116 11.65 -10.80 12.40
CA CYS A 116 10.46 -10.80 11.56
C CYS A 116 9.69 -9.48 11.70
N ILE A 117 8.59 -9.33 10.96
CA ILE A 117 7.73 -8.13 11.04
C ILE A 117 7.23 -7.93 12.47
N GLU A 118 6.76 -9.00 13.13
CA GLU A 118 6.25 -8.93 14.51
C GLU A 118 7.31 -8.47 15.51
N CYS A 119 8.57 -8.87 15.34
CA CYS A 119 9.69 -8.39 16.18
C CYS A 119 9.91 -6.88 16.09
N THR A 120 9.36 -6.22 15.06
CA THR A 120 9.58 -4.81 14.75
C THR A 120 8.29 -4.01 14.64
N ILE A 121 7.19 -4.57 15.13
CA ILE A 121 5.86 -3.95 15.01
C ILE A 121 5.82 -2.56 15.67
N ASP A 122 6.61 -2.36 16.73
CA ASP A 122 6.71 -1.09 17.46
C ASP A 122 7.42 0.02 16.68
N LEU A 123 8.20 -0.33 15.64
CA LEU A 123 8.77 0.66 14.73
C LEU A 123 7.72 1.22 13.78
N TYR A 124 6.60 0.50 13.62
CA TYR A 124 5.50 1.02 12.86
C TYR A 124 4.78 2.08 13.69
N PRO A 125 4.57 3.24 13.10
CA PRO A 125 3.88 4.32 13.77
C PRO A 125 2.43 3.92 14.11
N PRO A 126 1.94 4.26 15.31
CA PRO A 126 0.60 3.87 15.73
C PRO A 126 -0.45 4.54 14.82
N GLN A 127 -1.47 3.78 14.45
CA GLN A 127 -2.62 4.35 13.75
C GLN A 127 -3.26 5.43 14.63
N VAL A 128 -3.40 6.66 14.12
CA VAL A 128 -4.06 7.73 14.86
C VAL A 128 -5.56 7.42 14.88
N ASN A 129 -6.00 6.82 15.99
CA ASN A 129 -7.41 6.66 16.31
C ASN A 129 -7.78 7.76 17.30
N PHE A 130 -8.69 8.64 16.89
CA PHE A 130 -9.20 9.66 17.79
C PHE A 130 -10.08 9.00 18.87
N PRO A 131 -9.89 9.30 20.16
CA PRO A 131 -10.72 8.74 21.22
C PRO A 131 -12.20 9.13 21.04
N MET A 132 -13.12 8.19 21.24
CA MET A 132 -14.56 8.44 21.08
C MET A 132 -15.08 9.60 21.95
N CYS A 133 -14.56 9.77 23.16
CA CYS A 133 -14.93 10.89 24.03
C CYS A 133 -14.52 12.26 23.45
N THR A 134 -13.38 12.33 22.77
CA THR A 134 -12.90 13.53 22.07
C THR A 134 -13.75 13.80 20.84
N ILE A 135 -13.98 12.78 20.02
CA ILE A 135 -14.83 12.91 18.81
C ILE A 135 -16.23 13.36 19.20
N ALA A 136 -16.86 12.73 20.19
CA ALA A 136 -18.26 12.99 20.55
C ALA A 136 -18.46 14.33 21.28
N ASN A 137 -17.64 14.60 22.30
CA ASN A 137 -17.95 15.65 23.28
C ASN A 137 -16.97 16.84 23.24
N THR A 138 -15.70 16.62 22.92
CA THR A 138 -14.65 17.64 23.04
C THR A 138 -13.74 17.73 21.81
N PRO A 139 -14.29 18.04 20.62
CA PRO A 139 -13.49 18.22 19.41
C PRO A 139 -12.54 19.42 19.58
N ARG A 140 -11.37 19.34 18.97
CA ARG A 140 -10.29 20.35 19.09
C ARG A 140 -9.65 20.67 17.74
N LEU A 141 -9.57 19.68 16.87
CA LEU A 141 -9.03 19.77 15.53
C LEU A 141 -10.16 19.59 14.49
N PRO A 142 -10.05 20.18 13.29
CA PRO A 142 -11.06 20.04 12.24
C PRO A 142 -11.28 18.56 11.82
N GLU A 143 -10.26 17.71 11.94
CA GLU A 143 -10.33 16.27 11.71
C GLU A 143 -11.32 15.57 12.64
N HIS A 144 -11.44 16.03 13.90
CA HIS A 144 -12.39 15.47 14.86
C HIS A 144 -13.83 15.72 14.43
N CYS A 145 -14.08 16.84 13.75
CA CYS A 145 -15.41 17.17 13.23
C CYS A 145 -15.79 16.22 12.08
N ILE A 146 -14.85 15.97 11.16
CA ILE A 146 -15.06 15.06 10.02
C ILE A 146 -15.23 13.61 10.51
N GLU A 147 -14.38 13.14 11.44
CA GLU A 147 -14.48 11.77 11.96
C GLU A 147 -15.77 11.56 12.76
N TYR A 148 -16.27 12.59 13.47
CA TYR A 148 -17.59 12.53 14.10
C TYR A 148 -18.68 12.26 13.09
N VAL A 149 -18.68 13.01 11.97
CA VAL A 149 -19.72 12.86 10.96
C VAL A 149 -19.69 11.45 10.39
N LYS A 150 -18.50 10.93 10.09
CA LYS A 150 -18.32 9.58 9.58
C LYS A 150 -18.76 8.48 10.54
N VAL A 151 -18.37 8.56 11.82
CA VAL A 151 -18.53 7.46 12.79
C VAL A 151 -19.86 7.53 13.56
N LEU A 152 -20.38 8.73 13.82
CA LEU A 152 -21.55 8.93 14.66
C LEU A 152 -22.74 9.51 13.89
N GLN A 153 -22.53 10.56 13.10
CA GLN A 153 -23.65 11.26 12.46
C GLN A 153 -24.22 10.51 11.26
N TRP A 154 -23.37 9.95 10.39
CA TRP A 154 -23.80 9.20 9.21
C TRP A 154 -24.67 7.99 9.59
N PRO A 155 -24.28 7.14 10.57
CA PRO A 155 -25.16 6.03 11.00
C PRO A 155 -26.44 6.49 11.70
N ALA A 156 -26.44 7.67 12.33
CA ALA A 156 -27.60 8.22 13.03
C ALA A 156 -28.62 8.83 12.06
N ASP A 157 -28.16 9.69 11.16
CA ASP A 157 -29.00 10.44 10.23
C ASP A 157 -29.42 9.59 9.03
N LYS A 158 -28.68 8.52 8.72
CA LYS A 158 -28.90 7.61 7.59
C LYS A 158 -29.21 8.36 6.28
N PRO A 159 -28.32 9.29 5.86
CA PRO A 159 -28.52 10.03 4.63
C PRO A 159 -28.56 9.07 3.43
N PHE A 160 -29.12 9.53 2.30
CA PHE A 160 -29.21 8.74 1.07
C PHE A 160 -29.89 7.37 1.26
N ASN A 161 -31.06 7.36 1.93
CA ASN A 161 -31.84 6.15 2.23
C ASN A 161 -31.09 5.07 3.03
N GLY A 162 -30.13 5.48 3.86
CA GLY A 162 -29.32 4.55 4.67
C GLY A 162 -28.22 3.83 3.88
N ALA A 163 -27.80 4.39 2.74
CA ALA A 163 -26.63 3.90 2.02
C ALA A 163 -25.37 3.96 2.91
N ALA A 164 -24.45 3.02 2.68
CA ALA A 164 -23.12 3.09 3.29
C ALA A 164 -22.34 4.29 2.74
N LEU A 165 -21.47 4.87 3.57
CA LEU A 165 -20.64 5.99 3.16
C LEU A 165 -19.63 5.56 2.09
N ASP A 166 -19.97 5.85 0.83
CA ASP A 166 -19.03 5.81 -0.29
C ASP A 166 -18.14 7.06 -0.31
N THR A 167 -16.83 6.89 -0.14
CA THR A 167 -15.85 7.99 -0.16
C THR A 167 -15.46 8.44 -1.57
N ASP A 168 -15.81 7.68 -2.60
CA ASP A 168 -15.57 8.02 -4.00
C ASP A 168 -16.75 8.78 -4.63
N ASN A 169 -17.95 8.68 -4.05
CA ASN A 169 -19.12 9.45 -4.47
C ASN A 169 -19.00 10.93 -4.06
N PRO A 170 -19.00 11.88 -5.02
CA PRO A 170 -18.94 13.32 -4.72
C PRO A 170 -20.06 13.82 -3.82
N GLU A 171 -21.29 13.30 -3.96
CA GLU A 171 -22.45 13.74 -3.17
C GLU A 171 -22.31 13.37 -1.70
N HIS A 172 -21.79 12.17 -1.42
CA HIS A 172 -21.52 11.72 -0.06
C HIS A 172 -20.42 12.56 0.59
N VAL A 173 -19.33 12.83 -0.14
CA VAL A 173 -18.22 13.64 0.36
C VAL A 173 -18.67 15.07 0.65
N GLU A 174 -19.49 15.65 -0.22
CA GLU A 174 -20.05 16.99 -0.02
C GLU A 174 -20.99 17.03 1.20
N TRP A 175 -21.86 16.02 1.36
CA TRP A 175 -22.71 15.92 2.54
C TRP A 175 -21.90 15.87 3.83
N VAL A 176 -20.83 15.06 3.87
CA VAL A 176 -19.93 14.98 5.02
C VAL A 176 -19.24 16.32 5.28
N LEU A 177 -18.80 17.02 4.24
CA LEU A 177 -18.18 18.34 4.36
C LEU A 177 -19.13 19.35 5.02
N GLN A 178 -20.39 19.42 4.57
CA GLN A 178 -21.37 20.35 5.13
C GLN A 178 -21.67 20.05 6.60
N ALA A 179 -21.93 18.79 6.93
CA ALA A 179 -22.16 18.37 8.32
C ALA A 179 -20.93 18.64 9.23
N ALA A 180 -19.72 18.47 8.70
CA ALA A 180 -18.49 18.75 9.42
C ALA A 180 -18.30 20.26 9.66
N LEU A 181 -18.65 21.11 8.68
CA LEU A 181 -18.62 22.57 8.81
C LEU A 181 -19.61 23.07 9.88
N GLU A 182 -20.83 22.54 9.90
CA GLU A 182 -21.83 22.86 10.92
C GLU A 182 -21.33 22.52 12.33
N ARG A 183 -20.76 21.31 12.49
CA ARG A 183 -20.15 20.88 13.75
C ARG A 183 -18.96 21.77 14.13
N ALA A 184 -18.08 22.07 13.18
CA ALA A 184 -16.91 22.90 13.42
C ALA A 184 -17.32 24.31 13.89
N SER A 185 -18.35 24.90 13.27
CA SER A 185 -18.95 26.18 13.68
C SER A 185 -19.44 26.14 15.13
N LYS A 186 -20.14 25.08 15.54
CA LYS A 186 -20.64 24.90 16.93
C LYS A 186 -19.52 24.95 17.97
N TYR A 187 -18.34 24.40 17.65
CA TYR A 187 -17.18 24.36 18.54
C TYR A 187 -16.15 25.46 18.24
N ARG A 188 -16.46 26.39 17.33
CA ARG A 188 -15.56 27.47 16.88
C ARG A 188 -14.21 26.96 16.37
N ILE A 189 -14.22 25.85 15.64
CA ILE A 189 -13.06 25.24 15.00
C ILE A 189 -13.01 25.69 13.54
N SER A 190 -11.88 26.23 13.10
CA SER A 190 -11.63 26.60 11.71
C SER A 190 -10.76 25.54 11.00
N GLY A 191 -10.76 25.54 9.66
CA GLY A 191 -9.85 24.71 8.86
C GLY A 191 -10.47 23.43 8.28
N VAL A 192 -11.79 23.24 8.39
CA VAL A 192 -12.50 22.21 7.61
C VAL A 192 -12.59 22.68 6.16
N ASP A 193 -11.98 21.92 5.25
CA ASP A 193 -12.06 22.13 3.81
C ASP A 193 -12.27 20.80 3.07
N LEU A 194 -12.61 20.85 1.77
CA LEU A 194 -12.87 19.65 0.96
C LEU A 194 -11.65 18.72 0.87
N ARG A 195 -10.43 19.28 0.88
CA ARG A 195 -9.19 18.52 0.76
C ARG A 195 -8.93 17.71 2.02
N LEU A 196 -9.12 18.31 3.19
CA LEU A 196 -9.02 17.69 4.50
C LEU A 196 -10.11 16.64 4.66
N THR A 197 -11.36 16.94 4.29
CA THR A 197 -12.47 15.97 4.32
C THR A 197 -12.14 14.73 3.51
N ARG A 198 -11.66 14.89 2.27
CA ARG A 198 -11.20 13.76 1.45
C ARG A 198 -10.02 13.04 2.08
N GLY A 199 -9.07 13.78 2.67
CA GLY A 199 -7.90 13.22 3.36
C GLY A 199 -8.28 12.31 4.53
N VAL A 200 -9.19 12.76 5.39
CA VAL A 200 -9.69 12.01 6.56
C VAL A 200 -10.58 10.84 6.14
N LEU A 201 -11.48 11.03 5.17
CA LEU A 201 -12.37 9.98 4.67
C LEU A 201 -11.62 8.84 4.00
N LYS A 202 -10.72 9.16 3.05
CA LYS A 202 -9.98 8.18 2.25
C LYS A 202 -8.68 7.71 2.89
N ARG A 203 -8.30 8.26 4.05
CA ARG A 203 -6.97 8.05 4.68
C ARG A 203 -5.85 8.18 3.65
N ILE A 204 -5.82 9.31 2.94
CA ILE A 204 -4.91 9.49 1.78
C ILE A 204 -3.46 9.54 2.25
N ILE A 205 -2.68 8.51 1.91
CA ILE A 205 -1.21 8.50 2.06
C ILE A 205 -0.57 9.30 0.92
N PRO A 206 0.22 10.35 1.20
CA PRO A 206 0.97 11.08 0.18
C PRO A 206 1.95 10.15 -0.53
N ALA A 207 2.00 10.20 -1.87
CA ALA A 207 2.90 9.40 -2.68
C ALA A 207 3.63 10.27 -3.70
N VAL A 208 4.96 10.12 -3.76
CA VAL A 208 5.83 10.87 -4.69
C VAL A 208 6.63 9.85 -5.52
N ALA A 209 6.66 10.04 -6.83
CA ALA A 209 7.32 9.13 -7.76
C ALA A 209 8.82 8.93 -7.43
N SER A 210 9.52 10.00 -7.04
CA SER A 210 10.94 9.94 -6.66
C SER A 210 11.21 9.03 -5.46
N THR A 211 10.38 9.11 -4.42
CA THR A 211 10.53 8.28 -3.22
C THR A 211 10.29 6.80 -3.54
N ASN A 212 9.29 6.51 -4.39
CA ASN A 212 9.03 5.16 -4.87
C ASN A 212 10.22 4.60 -5.65
N ALA A 213 10.81 5.40 -6.55
CA ALA A 213 11.97 4.99 -7.34
C ALA A 213 13.20 4.70 -6.45
N ILE A 214 13.44 5.52 -5.42
CA ILE A 214 14.56 5.30 -4.48
C ILE A 214 14.36 3.98 -3.71
N ILE A 215 13.18 3.76 -3.12
CA ILE A 215 12.91 2.54 -2.35
C ILE A 215 12.91 1.30 -3.25
N ALA A 216 12.36 1.37 -4.46
CA ALA A 216 12.44 0.28 -5.44
C ALA A 216 13.89 -0.06 -5.83
N GLY A 217 14.74 0.96 -6.01
CA GLY A 217 16.17 0.74 -6.24
C GLY A 217 16.85 0.03 -5.07
N ILE A 218 16.53 0.41 -3.82
CA ILE A 218 17.07 -0.25 -2.62
C ILE A 218 16.58 -1.71 -2.53
N TYR A 219 15.33 -2.01 -2.87
CA TYR A 219 14.87 -3.40 -2.94
C TYR A 219 15.66 -4.20 -3.96
N THR A 220 15.79 -3.67 -5.16
CA THR A 220 16.51 -4.35 -6.24
C THR A 220 17.97 -4.65 -5.84
N VAL A 221 18.64 -3.71 -5.18
CA VAL A 221 20.00 -3.95 -4.65
C VAL A 221 19.99 -5.00 -3.55
N SER A 222 19.01 -4.95 -2.65
CA SER A 222 18.86 -5.91 -1.55
C SER A 222 18.53 -7.31 -2.07
N ASP A 223 17.77 -7.42 -3.16
CA ASP A 223 17.47 -8.66 -3.89
C ASP A 223 18.69 -9.24 -4.56
N VAL A 224 19.45 -8.42 -5.29
CA VAL A 224 20.70 -8.87 -5.89
C VAL A 224 21.68 -9.32 -4.81
N PHE A 225 21.78 -8.58 -3.70
CA PHE A 225 22.61 -8.97 -2.57
C PHE A 225 22.14 -10.28 -1.94
N LEU A 226 20.84 -10.45 -1.75
CA LEU A 226 20.26 -11.67 -1.18
C LEU A 226 20.38 -12.86 -2.12
N ALA A 227 20.19 -12.68 -3.42
CA ALA A 227 20.44 -13.68 -4.45
C ALA A 227 21.90 -14.14 -4.41
N VAL A 228 22.84 -13.18 -4.37
CA VAL A 228 24.28 -13.46 -4.22
C VAL A 228 24.57 -14.15 -2.89
N LEU A 229 23.98 -13.70 -1.78
CA LEU A 229 24.16 -14.28 -0.45
C LEU A 229 23.64 -15.71 -0.40
N ILE A 230 22.46 -16.00 -0.96
CA ILE A 230 21.92 -17.36 -1.06
C ILE A 230 22.85 -18.24 -1.90
N CYS A 231 23.34 -17.73 -3.05
CA CYS A 231 24.34 -18.43 -3.86
C CYS A 231 25.68 -18.66 -3.14
N VAL A 232 26.06 -17.78 -2.18
CA VAL A 232 27.31 -17.90 -1.39
C VAL A 232 27.12 -18.78 -0.15
N VAL A 233 25.94 -18.71 0.50
CA VAL A 233 25.54 -19.49 1.68
C VAL A 233 25.09 -20.91 1.28
N ASP A 234 24.99 -21.21 -0.01
CA ASP A 234 24.72 -22.52 -0.64
C ASP A 234 25.71 -23.65 -0.26
N ARG A 235 26.59 -23.43 0.73
CA ARG A 235 27.24 -24.49 1.52
C ARG A 235 26.38 -25.05 2.67
N TYR A 236 25.28 -24.39 3.04
CA TYR A 236 24.44 -24.75 4.20
C TYR A 236 22.93 -24.52 3.94
N SER A 237 22.31 -25.44 3.19
CA SER A 237 20.91 -25.92 3.36
C SER A 237 19.71 -24.94 3.33
N VAL A 238 19.76 -23.77 2.69
CA VAL A 238 18.55 -22.92 2.49
C VAL A 238 17.80 -23.35 1.21
N ALA A 239 16.46 -23.43 1.29
CA ALA A 239 15.58 -23.90 0.22
C ALA A 239 15.80 -23.14 -1.10
N LYS A 240 15.90 -23.89 -2.20
CA LYS A 240 16.56 -23.47 -3.45
C LYS A 240 15.80 -22.54 -4.37
N ASP A 241 14.48 -22.35 -4.21
CA ASP A 241 13.69 -22.08 -5.41
C ASP A 241 12.92 -20.75 -5.47
N LYS A 242 12.68 -20.06 -4.34
CA LYS A 242 11.85 -18.84 -4.33
C LYS A 242 12.31 -17.78 -3.33
N ILE A 243 12.52 -16.55 -3.82
CA ILE A 243 12.55 -15.32 -3.03
C ILE A 243 11.17 -14.67 -3.15
N VAL A 244 10.55 -14.22 -2.07
CA VAL A 244 9.26 -13.50 -2.15
C VAL A 244 9.46 -12.11 -1.59
N LEU A 245 9.32 -11.13 -2.44
CA LEU A 245 9.24 -9.72 -2.11
C LEU A 245 7.83 -9.39 -1.68
N ARG A 246 7.67 -8.80 -0.49
CA ARG A 246 6.37 -8.31 -0.04
C ARG A 246 6.41 -6.80 -0.01
N LEU A 247 5.49 -6.20 -0.73
CA LEU A 247 5.37 -4.75 -0.79
C LEU A 247 4.31 -4.31 0.20
N ARG A 248 4.77 -3.69 1.29
CA ARG A 248 3.92 -3.22 2.38
C ARG A 248 3.90 -1.71 2.44
N VAL A 249 2.81 -1.12 1.98
CA VAL A 249 2.59 0.33 2.06
C VAL A 249 1.72 0.61 3.28
N GLU A 250 2.33 0.65 4.47
CA GLU A 250 1.61 1.02 5.70
C GLU A 250 1.39 2.54 5.80
N GLY A 251 0.20 2.89 6.31
CA GLY A 251 -0.29 4.26 6.38
C GLY A 251 -0.06 4.88 7.75
N LEU A 252 0.70 5.96 7.76
CA LEU A 252 0.59 7.00 8.76
C LEU A 252 -0.29 8.13 8.26
N ILE A 253 -1.06 8.66 9.20
CA ILE A 253 -1.74 9.95 9.05
C ILE A 253 -0.64 11.01 9.06
N PRO A 254 -0.66 11.99 8.12
CA PRO A 254 0.30 13.07 8.15
C PRO A 254 0.19 13.78 9.49
N LEU A 255 1.33 13.96 10.17
CA LEU A 255 1.49 15.02 11.17
C LEU A 255 1.26 16.35 10.46
N LEU A 256 0.00 16.80 10.43
CA LEU A 256 -0.33 18.19 10.18
C LEU A 256 0.14 18.99 11.40
N GLY A 257 1.25 19.71 11.23
CA GLY A 257 1.76 20.59 12.28
C GLY A 257 3.08 21.27 11.92
N THR A 258 3.02 22.25 11.02
CA THR A 258 3.50 23.63 11.23
C THR A 258 2.82 24.55 10.23
#